data_AF-A0A7X1H5P6-F1
#
_entry.id   AF-A0A7X1H5P6-F1
#
_cell.length_a   1.000
_cell.length_b   1.000
_cell.length_c   1.000
_cell.angle_alpha   90.00
_cell.angle_beta   90.00
_cell.angle_gamma   90.00
#
_symmetry.space_group_name_H-M   'P 1'
#
loop_
_entity.id
_entity.type
_entity.pdbx_description
1 polymer ?
#
loop_
_entity_poly.entity_id
_entity_poly.type
_entity_poly.pdbx_seq_one_letter_code
_entity_poly.pdbx_strand_id
1 'polypeptide(L)'
;MIRSKKYLILRIISLPFLGLCISICCLSGILFPSIIFAATINGANYQCTELIPENGDILSGTFTNVQIFRIDAGVTVFVEPATTLSISAESINIQGILDGVGAGFSGGTPSLDPATAGGPGEGPGGGEGGLHGSCVHASGGGGGAYGGDGGNSGQALSSPPAALGGTAYGNINPPGVDMGSGGGAAGNHCESYNSTGGAGGAGGAAISLTGNIIDITGSVLADGAAGSQGVAGSTYGAPGGGGGSGGGIEICGQTGSIIGIASANGGIGADGIATSSQYEQGGGGGGGGRIKISASINTSGATFSVSGGVHGASAISSNTAATDGQIGTVYLDGPGCSYSCSAAESSIPTMTEWGMVVLSLLLCGVVIFRMKRRPTV
;
A
#
# COMPACT_ATOMS: atom_id res chain seq x y z
N MET A 1 21.85 -5.69 -30.51
CA MET A 1 22.39 -4.38 -30.06
C MET A 1 22.66 -4.49 -28.56
N ILE A 2 23.88 -4.89 -28.20
CA ILE A 2 24.26 -5.36 -26.87
C ILE A 2 24.95 -4.20 -26.14
N ARG A 3 24.33 -3.65 -25.09
CA ARG A 3 24.98 -2.65 -24.21
C ARG A 3 25.56 -3.33 -22.98
N SER A 4 26.89 -3.45 -23.00
CA SER A 4 27.76 -3.88 -21.91
C SER A 4 27.75 -2.85 -20.76
N LYS A 5 27.37 -3.26 -19.55
CA LYS A 5 27.64 -2.54 -18.30
C LYS A 5 29.10 -2.77 -17.89
N LYS A 6 29.90 -1.70 -17.85
CA LYS A 6 31.27 -1.72 -17.29
C LYS A 6 31.18 -1.58 -15.77
N TYR A 7 31.72 -2.55 -15.03
CA TYR A 7 31.96 -2.44 -13.59
C TYR A 7 33.31 -1.74 -13.35
N LEU A 8 33.30 -0.75 -12.47
CA LEU A 8 34.50 -0.05 -11.98
C LEU A 8 35.07 -0.87 -10.81
N ILE A 9 36.22 -1.51 -11.04
CA ILE A 9 36.98 -2.22 -10.00
C ILE A 9 37.86 -1.20 -9.28
N LEU A 10 37.50 -0.86 -8.04
CA LEU A 10 38.34 -0.06 -7.14
C LEU A 10 39.40 -0.97 -6.49
N ARG A 11 40.62 -0.98 -7.03
CA ARG A 11 41.78 -1.60 -6.37
C ARG A 11 42.39 -0.60 -5.38
N ILE A 12 42.23 -0.85 -4.09
CA ILE A 12 42.99 -0.17 -3.03
C ILE A 12 44.38 -0.82 -2.98
N ILE A 13 45.39 -0.09 -3.47
CA ILE A 13 46.80 -0.45 -3.31
C ILE A 13 47.29 0.23 -2.03
N SER A 14 47.68 -0.57 -1.03
CA SER A 14 48.36 -0.08 0.17
C SER A 14 49.83 0.16 -0.13
N LEU A 15 50.33 1.34 0.24
CA LEU A 15 51.75 1.66 0.30
C LEU A 15 52.07 2.15 1.72
N PRO A 16 53.17 1.70 2.36
CA PRO A 16 53.54 2.18 3.68
C PRO A 16 54.67 3.21 3.55
N PHE A 17 54.47 4.47 3.91
CA PHE A 17 55.58 5.36 4.29
C PHE A 17 55.09 6.52 5.17
N LEU A 18 55.50 6.44 6.44
CA LEU A 18 56.18 7.46 7.24
C LEU A 18 55.76 8.95 7.07
N GLY A 19 54.99 9.43 8.06
CA GLY A 19 55.14 10.70 8.77
C GLY A 19 55.39 12.00 8.00
N LEU A 20 54.37 12.84 7.88
CA LEU A 20 54.50 14.29 8.00
C LEU A 20 53.16 14.94 8.37
N CYS A 21 53.18 15.76 9.42
CA CYS A 21 52.11 16.67 9.82
C CYS A 21 51.69 17.57 8.65
N ILE A 22 50.40 17.57 8.31
CA ILE A 22 49.71 18.73 7.76
C ILE A 22 48.43 18.95 8.57
N SER A 23 48.55 19.91 9.49
CA SER A 23 47.44 20.72 9.98
C SER A 23 46.79 21.44 8.79
N ILE A 24 45.49 21.72 8.91
CA ILE A 24 44.59 22.41 7.96
C ILE A 24 43.66 21.46 7.20
N CYS A 25 42.51 21.18 7.83
CA CYS A 25 41.22 21.31 7.16
C CYS A 25 40.12 21.63 8.19
N CYS A 26 40.27 22.76 8.89
CA CYS A 26 39.12 23.58 9.24
C CYS A 26 38.62 24.19 7.93
N LEU A 27 37.91 23.40 7.13
CA LEU A 27 37.25 23.84 5.93
C LEU A 27 35.77 23.53 6.11
N SER A 28 35.06 24.56 6.54
CA SER A 28 33.66 24.84 6.24
C SER A 28 32.73 23.63 6.24
N GLY A 29 31.93 23.51 7.31
CA GLY A 29 30.82 22.57 7.44
C GLY A 29 29.79 22.73 6.31
N ILE A 30 30.12 22.20 5.15
CA ILE A 30 29.17 21.82 4.12
C ILE A 30 28.53 20.55 4.68
N LEU A 31 27.47 20.75 5.47
CA LEU A 31 26.48 19.71 5.73
C LEU A 31 25.98 19.25 4.36
N PHE A 32 26.57 18.18 3.84
CA PHE A 32 25.92 17.45 2.77
C PHE A 32 24.60 16.95 3.38
N PRO A 33 23.43 17.38 2.88
CA PRO A 33 22.19 16.81 3.34
C PRO A 33 22.29 15.31 3.07
N SER A 34 22.27 14.51 4.15
CA SER A 34 22.13 13.07 4.04
C SER A 34 20.87 12.83 3.21
N ILE A 35 21.03 12.27 2.02
CA ILE A 35 19.92 11.80 1.22
C ILE A 35 19.41 10.57 1.98
N ILE A 36 18.38 10.77 2.80
CA ILE A 36 17.67 9.67 3.46
C ILE A 36 16.90 8.95 2.35
N PHE A 37 17.31 7.72 2.07
CA PHE A 37 16.56 6.84 1.18
C PHE A 37 15.46 6.18 2.00
N ALA A 38 14.24 6.22 1.48
CA ALA A 38 13.12 5.43 1.99
C ALA A 38 13.54 3.97 2.21
N ALA A 39 13.35 3.46 3.44
CA ALA A 39 13.60 2.07 3.76
C ALA A 39 12.29 1.27 3.65
N THR A 40 12.38 0.04 3.14
CA THR A 40 11.29 -0.94 3.30
C THR A 40 11.49 -1.65 4.63
N ILE A 41 10.54 -1.49 5.55
CA ILE A 41 10.51 -2.14 6.85
C ILE A 41 9.54 -3.32 6.76
N ASN A 42 10.09 -4.53 6.86
CA ASN A 42 9.30 -5.75 6.83
C ASN A 42 8.74 -6.07 8.23
N GLY A 43 7.54 -6.63 8.23
CA GLY A 43 6.84 -7.09 9.42
C GLY A 43 7.68 -8.10 10.20
N ALA A 44 7.73 -7.89 11.51
CA ALA A 44 8.49 -8.72 12.42
C ALA A 44 7.88 -8.69 13.82
N ASN A 45 8.45 -9.49 14.71
CA ASN A 45 8.19 -9.42 16.14
C ASN A 45 9.18 -8.42 16.77
N TYR A 46 8.68 -7.33 17.35
CA TYR A 46 9.46 -6.22 17.90
C TYR A 46 9.83 -6.39 19.37
N GLN A 47 9.48 -7.50 20.02
CA GLN A 47 9.91 -7.83 21.39
C GLN A 47 9.69 -6.70 22.41
N CYS A 48 8.57 -5.99 22.26
CA CYS A 48 8.20 -4.82 23.06
C CYS A 48 9.16 -3.64 22.89
N THR A 49 9.59 -3.39 21.66
CA THR A 49 10.36 -2.19 21.29
C THR A 49 9.54 -1.26 20.40
N GLU A 50 10.09 -0.08 20.16
CA GLU A 50 9.44 0.97 19.36
C GLU A 50 9.59 0.71 17.85
N LEU A 51 8.52 0.96 17.10
CA LEU A 51 8.52 1.10 15.65
C LEU A 51 8.23 2.56 15.31
N ILE A 52 9.28 3.27 14.88
CA ILE A 52 9.21 4.69 14.51
C ILE A 52 9.75 4.82 13.08
N PRO A 53 8.90 4.71 12.05
CA PRO A 53 9.33 4.87 10.67
C PRO A 53 9.70 6.33 10.36
N GLU A 54 10.64 6.52 9.44
CA GLU A 54 11.02 7.83 8.93
C GLU A 54 10.20 8.23 7.70
N ASN A 55 10.33 9.49 7.27
CA ASN A 55 9.57 10.00 6.14
C ASN A 55 9.99 9.33 4.83
N GLY A 56 9.04 8.69 4.18
CA GLY A 56 9.22 7.94 2.94
C GLY A 56 9.31 6.43 3.14
N ASP A 57 9.43 5.94 4.38
CA ASP A 57 9.53 4.50 4.63
C ASP A 57 8.28 3.75 4.15
N ILE A 58 8.48 2.48 3.78
CA ILE A 58 7.43 1.58 3.28
C ILE A 58 7.28 0.43 4.28
N LEU A 59 6.08 0.26 4.86
CA LEU A 59 5.77 -0.85 5.76
C LEU A 59 5.14 -2.01 4.99
N SER A 60 5.60 -3.24 5.29
CA SER A 60 5.07 -4.45 4.68
C SER A 60 4.74 -5.53 5.71
N GLY A 61 3.55 -6.13 5.61
CA GLY A 61 3.18 -7.33 6.37
C GLY A 61 2.77 -7.07 7.82
N THR A 62 3.11 -8.01 8.71
CA THR A 62 2.56 -8.06 10.08
C THR A 62 3.62 -7.71 11.12
N PHE A 63 3.33 -6.70 11.93
CA PHE A 63 4.13 -6.22 13.05
C PHE A 63 3.48 -6.66 14.37
N THR A 64 4.22 -7.41 15.18
CA THR A 64 3.73 -7.94 16.47
C THR A 64 4.66 -7.55 17.60
N ASN A 65 4.15 -7.50 18.83
CA ASN A 65 4.90 -7.13 20.03
C ASN A 65 5.62 -5.80 19.86
N VAL A 66 4.91 -4.83 19.29
CA VAL A 66 5.37 -3.45 19.24
C VAL A 66 4.96 -2.81 20.57
N GLN A 67 5.87 -2.10 21.22
CA GLN A 67 5.51 -1.31 22.39
C GLN A 67 4.83 -0.01 21.94
N ILE A 68 5.53 0.76 21.11
CA ILE A 68 5.04 2.03 20.56
C ILE A 68 5.17 1.97 19.04
N PHE A 69 4.05 2.17 18.35
CA PHE A 69 4.06 2.52 16.93
C PHE A 69 3.80 4.02 16.80
N ARG A 70 4.75 4.78 16.25
CA ARG A 70 4.64 6.24 16.14
C ARG A 70 4.96 6.74 14.74
N ILE A 71 4.06 7.56 14.19
CA ILE A 71 4.30 8.37 13.00
C ILE A 71 4.22 9.84 13.41
N ASP A 72 5.37 10.51 13.45
CA ASP A 72 5.47 11.90 13.89
C ASP A 72 4.82 12.88 12.89
N ALA A 73 4.45 14.07 13.36
CA ALA A 73 3.87 15.10 12.50
C ALA A 73 4.81 15.49 11.35
N GLY A 74 4.28 15.58 10.13
CA GLY A 74 5.06 15.86 8.92
C GLY A 74 5.76 14.66 8.30
N VAL A 75 5.66 13.47 8.91
CA VAL A 75 6.15 12.20 8.36
C VAL A 75 5.05 11.53 7.53
N THR A 76 5.39 11.10 6.32
CA THR A 76 4.54 10.21 5.50
C THR A 76 5.20 8.84 5.42
N VAL A 77 4.44 7.80 5.76
CA VAL A 77 4.85 6.40 5.72
C VAL A 77 3.91 5.68 4.76
N PHE A 78 4.46 4.89 3.84
CA PHE A 78 3.70 4.19 2.82
C PHE A 78 3.43 2.73 3.21
N VAL A 79 2.37 2.17 2.64
CA VAL A 79 2.06 0.73 2.72
C VAL A 79 2.56 0.02 1.46
N GLU A 80 3.22 -1.14 1.62
CA GLU A 80 3.65 -1.94 0.47
C GLU A 80 2.42 -2.44 -0.33
N PRO A 81 2.41 -2.25 -1.67
CA PRO A 81 1.32 -2.73 -2.52
C PRO A 81 1.07 -4.23 -2.41
N ALA A 82 -0.20 -4.63 -2.59
CA ALA A 82 -0.67 -6.00 -2.59
C ALA A 82 -0.36 -6.80 -1.31
N THR A 83 -0.13 -6.09 -0.18
CA THR A 83 0.13 -6.69 1.12
C THR A 83 -0.79 -6.10 2.18
N THR A 84 -1.36 -6.95 3.05
CA THR A 84 -2.09 -6.49 4.23
C THR A 84 -1.10 -5.98 5.28
N LEU A 85 -1.24 -4.72 5.69
CA LEU A 85 -0.52 -4.16 6.82
C LEU A 85 -1.29 -4.45 8.11
N SER A 86 -0.65 -5.13 9.04
CA SER A 86 -1.22 -5.37 10.37
C SER A 86 -0.21 -4.98 11.44
N ILE A 87 -0.63 -4.11 12.37
CA ILE A 87 0.20 -3.62 13.46
C ILE A 87 -0.50 -3.89 14.78
N SER A 88 0.15 -4.70 15.63
CA SER A 88 -0.26 -4.95 17.01
C SER A 88 0.74 -4.30 17.95
N ALA A 89 0.32 -3.19 18.59
CA ALA A 89 1.16 -2.38 19.46
C ALA A 89 0.47 -2.05 20.79
N GLU A 90 1.22 -1.89 21.88
CA GLU A 90 0.62 -1.45 23.15
C GLU A 90 0.05 -0.02 23.03
N SER A 91 0.80 0.86 22.36
CA SER A 91 0.37 2.22 22.01
C SER A 91 0.60 2.52 20.52
N ILE A 92 -0.41 3.13 19.90
CA ILE A 92 -0.37 3.62 18.51
C ILE A 92 -0.58 5.13 18.53
N ASN A 93 0.36 5.88 17.97
CA ASN A 93 0.31 7.33 17.86
C ASN A 93 0.58 7.79 16.41
N ILE A 94 -0.43 8.28 15.72
CA ILE A 94 -0.32 8.74 14.32
C ILE A 94 -0.65 10.23 14.26
N GLN A 95 0.40 11.05 14.14
CA GLN A 95 0.30 12.50 13.92
C GLN A 95 0.62 12.88 12.47
N GLY A 96 1.42 12.06 11.78
CA GLY A 96 1.70 12.18 10.34
C GLY A 96 0.68 11.43 9.45
N ILE A 97 1.16 10.89 8.34
CA ILE A 97 0.32 10.20 7.34
C ILE A 97 0.78 8.74 7.22
N LEU A 98 -0.16 7.80 7.36
CA LEU A 98 -0.01 6.42 6.91
C LEU A 98 -0.77 6.27 5.58
N ASP A 99 -0.01 6.18 4.48
CA ASP A 99 -0.51 6.24 3.11
C ASP A 99 -0.52 4.86 2.44
N GLY A 100 -1.71 4.30 2.29
CA GLY A 100 -2.00 3.08 1.54
C GLY A 100 -2.83 3.33 0.27
N VAL A 101 -2.77 4.53 -0.30
CA VAL A 101 -3.50 4.85 -1.54
C VAL A 101 -2.99 4.00 -2.70
N GLY A 102 -3.88 3.29 -3.37
CA GLY A 102 -3.54 2.43 -4.50
C GLY A 102 -2.68 1.20 -4.16
N ALA A 103 -2.48 0.88 -2.87
CA ALA A 103 -1.64 -0.23 -2.41
C ALA A 103 -2.39 -1.58 -2.26
N GLY A 104 -3.60 -1.70 -2.81
CA GLY A 104 -4.40 -2.92 -2.87
C GLY A 104 -4.10 -3.77 -4.11
N PHE A 105 -5.14 -4.41 -4.65
CA PHE A 105 -5.01 -5.20 -5.88
C PHE A 105 -4.76 -4.28 -7.09
N SER A 106 -3.99 -4.79 -8.05
CA SER A 106 -3.63 -4.04 -9.26
C SER A 106 -4.84 -3.79 -10.17
N GLY A 107 -4.85 -2.63 -10.82
CA GLY A 107 -5.80 -2.36 -11.89
C GLY A 107 -5.49 -3.15 -13.17
N GLY A 108 -6.48 -3.23 -14.04
CA GLY A 108 -6.36 -3.90 -15.33
C GLY A 108 -5.31 -3.23 -16.22
N THR A 109 -4.58 -4.05 -16.97
CA THR A 109 -3.58 -3.58 -17.92
C THR A 109 -4.20 -3.36 -19.30
N PRO A 110 -3.88 -2.24 -19.98
CA PRO A 110 -4.34 -2.03 -21.35
C PRO A 110 -3.62 -2.99 -22.30
N SER A 111 -4.33 -3.49 -23.30
CA SER A 111 -3.69 -4.30 -24.34
C SER A 111 -2.86 -3.41 -25.27
N LEU A 112 -1.70 -3.90 -25.71
CA LEU A 112 -0.94 -3.25 -26.80
C LEU A 112 -1.42 -3.70 -28.18
N ASP A 113 -2.21 -4.77 -28.25
CA ASP A 113 -2.83 -5.23 -29.48
C ASP A 113 -4.05 -4.36 -29.79
N PRO A 114 -4.07 -3.63 -30.92
CA PRO A 114 -5.10 -2.67 -31.26
C PRO A 114 -6.50 -3.26 -31.38
N ALA A 115 -6.70 -4.59 -31.48
CA ALA A 115 -8.00 -5.24 -31.63
C ALA A 115 -8.40 -6.13 -30.43
N THR A 116 -8.01 -5.74 -29.22
CA THR A 116 -8.21 -6.57 -28.00
C THR A 116 -8.96 -5.81 -26.91
N ALA A 117 -9.71 -6.55 -26.09
CA ALA A 117 -10.31 -6.05 -24.86
C ALA A 117 -9.22 -5.60 -23.85
N GLY A 118 -9.59 -4.71 -22.94
CA GLY A 118 -8.78 -4.37 -21.77
C GLY A 118 -8.72 -5.54 -20.80
N GLY A 119 -7.63 -5.63 -20.02
CA GLY A 119 -7.56 -6.56 -18.91
C GLY A 119 -8.55 -6.18 -17.80
N PRO A 120 -9.20 -7.15 -17.13
CA PRO A 120 -9.96 -6.88 -15.91
C PRO A 120 -9.03 -6.42 -14.78
N GLY A 121 -9.59 -5.72 -13.79
CA GLY A 121 -8.89 -5.43 -12.54
C GLY A 121 -8.74 -6.68 -11.68
N GLU A 122 -7.70 -6.72 -10.87
CA GLU A 122 -7.45 -7.84 -9.95
C GLU A 122 -8.27 -7.71 -8.66
N GLY A 123 -8.48 -8.84 -7.98
CA GLY A 123 -9.17 -8.93 -6.69
C GLY A 123 -10.62 -9.42 -6.77
N PRO A 124 -11.24 -9.76 -5.62
CA PRO A 124 -12.57 -10.37 -5.57
C PRO A 124 -13.70 -9.51 -6.16
N GLY A 125 -13.51 -8.19 -6.21
CA GLY A 125 -14.42 -7.22 -6.80
C GLY A 125 -13.76 -6.44 -7.94
N GLY A 126 -12.86 -7.06 -8.70
CA GLY A 126 -12.20 -6.43 -9.84
C GLY A 126 -13.22 -5.95 -10.89
N GLY A 127 -13.02 -4.74 -11.41
CA GLY A 127 -13.84 -4.21 -12.50
C GLY A 127 -13.56 -4.93 -13.82
N GLU A 128 -14.58 -5.13 -14.65
CA GLU A 128 -14.38 -5.75 -15.97
C GLU A 128 -13.55 -4.87 -16.90
N GLY A 129 -12.77 -5.51 -17.77
CA GLY A 129 -12.08 -4.84 -18.85
C GLY A 129 -13.06 -4.38 -19.93
N GLY A 130 -12.83 -3.18 -20.47
CA GLY A 130 -13.52 -2.65 -21.63
C GLY A 130 -13.39 -3.60 -22.82
N LEU A 131 -14.49 -3.82 -23.50
CA LEU A 131 -14.55 -4.75 -24.62
C LEU A 131 -14.11 -4.06 -25.91
N HIS A 132 -13.48 -4.85 -26.77
CA HIS A 132 -13.22 -4.47 -28.15
C HIS A 132 -14.55 -4.27 -28.90
N GLY A 133 -14.67 -3.15 -29.62
CA GLY A 133 -15.82 -2.87 -30.47
C GLY A 133 -15.47 -2.70 -31.93
N SER A 134 -16.46 -2.41 -32.78
CA SER A 134 -16.19 -2.07 -34.17
C SER A 134 -15.26 -0.85 -34.23
N CYS A 135 -14.59 -0.64 -35.38
CA CYS A 135 -13.55 0.38 -35.58
C CYS A 135 -13.87 1.83 -35.12
N VAL A 136 -15.09 2.10 -34.68
CA VAL A 136 -15.58 3.42 -34.29
C VAL A 136 -15.75 3.59 -32.77
N HIS A 137 -15.80 2.54 -31.95
CA HIS A 137 -16.01 2.67 -30.50
C HIS A 137 -15.59 1.43 -29.69
N ALA A 138 -14.82 1.63 -28.63
CA ALA A 138 -14.56 0.64 -27.58
C ALA A 138 -15.21 1.08 -26.27
N SER A 139 -15.46 0.16 -25.32
CA SER A 139 -15.98 0.54 -24.00
C SER A 139 -14.86 0.90 -23.02
N GLY A 140 -15.19 1.76 -22.05
CA GLY A 140 -14.33 2.07 -20.92
C GLY A 140 -14.14 0.88 -19.99
N GLY A 141 -13.25 1.01 -19.01
CA GLY A 141 -13.09 0.02 -17.95
C GLY A 141 -14.12 0.17 -16.83
N GLY A 142 -14.60 -0.93 -16.26
CA GLY A 142 -15.44 -0.92 -15.06
C GLY A 142 -14.65 -0.57 -13.80
N GLY A 143 -15.28 0.07 -12.81
CA GLY A 143 -14.65 0.39 -11.53
C GLY A 143 -14.49 -0.85 -10.63
N GLY A 144 -13.43 -0.89 -9.83
CA GLY A 144 -13.23 -1.91 -8.80
C GLY A 144 -14.20 -1.72 -7.63
N ALA A 145 -14.42 -2.76 -6.83
CA ALA A 145 -15.34 -2.75 -5.69
C ALA A 145 -14.67 -3.24 -4.40
N TYR A 146 -15.14 -2.73 -3.27
CA TYR A 146 -14.90 -3.21 -1.90
C TYR A 146 -15.66 -2.26 -1.00
N GLY A 147 -16.50 -2.73 -0.06
CA GLY A 147 -17.37 -1.86 0.73
C GLY A 147 -18.63 -1.40 -0.01
N GLY A 148 -18.46 -0.79 -1.18
CA GLY A 148 -19.49 -0.46 -2.16
C GLY A 148 -19.18 -1.07 -3.53
N ASP A 149 -20.22 -1.20 -4.37
CA ASP A 149 -20.07 -1.68 -5.76
C ASP A 149 -19.30 -0.67 -6.61
N GLY A 150 -18.56 -1.17 -7.60
CA GLY A 150 -17.91 -0.36 -8.62
C GLY A 150 -18.91 0.14 -9.66
N GLY A 151 -18.60 1.28 -10.27
CA GLY A 151 -19.37 1.86 -11.35
C GLY A 151 -19.14 1.15 -12.68
N ASN A 152 -20.17 1.12 -13.53
CA ASN A 152 -20.04 0.63 -14.91
C ASN A 152 -19.39 1.69 -15.79
N SER A 153 -18.69 1.24 -16.83
CA SER A 153 -18.17 2.13 -17.88
C SER A 153 -19.29 2.72 -18.76
N GLY A 154 -18.94 3.72 -19.57
CA GLY A 154 -19.81 4.23 -20.63
C GLY A 154 -19.81 3.34 -21.87
N GLN A 155 -20.84 3.51 -22.71
CA GLN A 155 -21.01 2.79 -23.98
C GLN A 155 -21.64 3.69 -25.06
N ALA A 156 -21.00 3.76 -26.24
CA ALA A 156 -21.53 4.49 -27.41
C ALA A 156 -22.64 3.74 -28.13
N LEU A 157 -22.39 2.50 -28.57
CA LEU A 157 -23.35 1.67 -29.32
C LEU A 157 -23.61 0.36 -28.59
N SER A 158 -24.76 -0.27 -28.84
CA SER A 158 -25.25 -1.47 -28.13
C SER A 158 -24.32 -2.70 -28.15
N SER A 159 -23.35 -2.74 -29.06
CA SER A 159 -22.30 -3.75 -29.12
C SER A 159 -20.95 -3.07 -29.36
N PRO A 160 -19.94 -3.28 -28.49
CA PRO A 160 -19.96 -4.15 -27.32
C PRO A 160 -20.66 -3.49 -26.12
N PRO A 161 -21.15 -4.26 -25.13
CA PRO A 161 -21.72 -3.70 -23.91
C PRO A 161 -20.71 -2.89 -23.09
N ALA A 162 -21.22 -2.02 -22.22
CA ALA A 162 -20.43 -1.42 -21.15
C ALA A 162 -19.78 -2.52 -20.29
N ALA A 163 -18.51 -2.35 -19.95
CA ALA A 163 -17.86 -3.15 -18.94
C ALA A 163 -18.50 -2.90 -17.57
N LEU A 164 -18.79 -3.97 -16.85
CA LEU A 164 -19.41 -3.92 -15.54
C LEU A 164 -18.40 -3.52 -14.46
N GLY A 165 -18.87 -2.74 -13.49
CA GLY A 165 -18.14 -2.54 -12.24
C GLY A 165 -18.14 -3.81 -11.39
N GLY A 166 -17.18 -3.90 -10.47
CA GLY A 166 -17.11 -5.01 -9.52
C GLY A 166 -18.27 -5.00 -8.51
N THR A 167 -18.51 -6.15 -7.87
CA THR A 167 -19.46 -6.26 -6.76
C THR A 167 -18.76 -6.13 -5.41
N ALA A 168 -19.40 -5.47 -4.45
CA ALA A 168 -18.88 -5.32 -3.11
C ALA A 168 -18.67 -6.68 -2.43
N TYR A 169 -17.57 -6.82 -1.69
CA TYR A 169 -17.25 -8.03 -0.91
C TYR A 169 -16.72 -7.68 0.49
N GLY A 170 -16.31 -8.73 1.20
CA GLY A 170 -15.79 -8.66 2.55
C GLY A 170 -16.89 -8.56 3.60
N ASN A 171 -16.53 -8.79 4.85
CA ASN A 171 -17.46 -8.66 5.97
C ASN A 171 -17.61 -7.18 6.36
N ILE A 172 -18.84 -6.71 6.63
CA ILE A 172 -19.07 -5.38 7.19
C ILE A 172 -18.67 -5.30 8.66
N ASN A 173 -18.84 -6.39 9.41
CA ASN A 173 -18.55 -6.44 10.83
C ASN A 173 -17.07 -6.77 11.08
N PRO A 174 -16.49 -6.29 12.19
CA PRO A 174 -15.18 -6.74 12.65
C PRO A 174 -15.24 -8.21 13.14
N PRO A 175 -14.11 -8.92 13.19
CA PRO A 175 -12.76 -8.45 12.86
C PRO A 175 -12.41 -8.58 11.37
N GLY A 176 -11.32 -7.91 10.98
CA GLY A 176 -10.63 -8.08 9.71
C GLY A 176 -11.05 -7.10 8.62
N VAL A 177 -10.13 -6.84 7.69
CA VAL A 177 -10.31 -6.00 6.51
C VAL A 177 -9.60 -6.62 5.31
N ASP A 178 -10.08 -6.29 4.12
CA ASP A 178 -9.53 -6.76 2.85
C ASP A 178 -8.99 -5.57 2.06
N MET A 179 -8.10 -5.85 1.12
CA MET A 179 -7.60 -4.83 0.18
C MET A 179 -8.72 -4.43 -0.77
N GLY A 180 -8.67 -3.23 -1.31
CA GLY A 180 -9.51 -2.80 -2.43
C GLY A 180 -9.12 -3.53 -3.71
N SER A 181 -10.10 -3.81 -4.57
CA SER A 181 -9.92 -4.38 -5.90
C SER A 181 -9.57 -3.32 -6.95
N GLY A 182 -8.85 -3.73 -7.99
CA GLY A 182 -8.51 -2.86 -9.11
C GLY A 182 -9.69 -2.60 -10.05
N GLY A 183 -9.69 -1.44 -10.71
CA GLY A 183 -10.57 -1.16 -11.85
C GLY A 183 -10.09 -1.85 -13.12
N GLY A 184 -10.97 -2.08 -14.08
CA GLY A 184 -10.63 -2.65 -15.38
C GLY A 184 -9.94 -1.64 -16.31
N ALA A 185 -9.09 -2.13 -17.20
CA ALA A 185 -8.58 -1.33 -18.32
C ALA A 185 -9.67 -1.14 -19.38
N ALA A 186 -9.57 -0.09 -20.17
CA ALA A 186 -10.47 0.12 -21.30
C ALA A 186 -10.09 -0.77 -22.51
N GLY A 187 -11.04 -0.99 -23.41
CA GLY A 187 -10.83 -1.75 -24.65
C GLY A 187 -10.09 -0.94 -25.72
N ASN A 188 -9.49 -1.64 -26.69
CA ASN A 188 -8.93 -1.01 -27.88
C ASN A 188 -9.92 -1.01 -29.05
N HIS A 189 -9.65 -0.16 -30.04
CA HIS A 189 -10.43 -0.06 -31.30
C HIS A 189 -10.11 -1.25 -32.23
N CYS A 190 -10.07 -1.09 -33.55
CA CYS A 190 -9.73 -2.19 -34.47
C CYS A 190 -8.30 -2.07 -35.00
N GLU A 191 -7.78 -3.15 -35.61
CA GLU A 191 -6.37 -3.33 -36.00
C GLU A 191 -5.79 -2.20 -36.87
N SER A 192 -6.62 -1.48 -37.61
CA SER A 192 -6.19 -0.37 -38.47
C SER A 192 -5.87 0.92 -37.71
N TYR A 193 -6.02 0.98 -36.38
CA TYR A 193 -5.86 2.20 -35.59
C TYR A 193 -4.94 2.00 -34.39
N ASN A 194 -4.11 3.01 -34.14
CA ASN A 194 -3.06 3.01 -33.12
C ASN A 194 -3.50 3.64 -31.78
N SER A 195 -4.77 3.52 -31.43
CA SER A 195 -5.35 3.98 -30.16
C SER A 195 -5.28 2.88 -29.11
N THR A 196 -4.93 3.24 -27.87
CA THR A 196 -4.83 2.31 -26.74
C THR A 196 -5.74 2.76 -25.61
N GLY A 197 -6.53 1.86 -25.05
CA GLY A 197 -7.39 2.12 -23.90
C GLY A 197 -6.60 2.50 -22.65
N GLY A 198 -7.25 3.21 -21.74
CA GLY A 198 -6.67 3.58 -20.45
C GLY A 198 -6.49 2.40 -19.49
N ALA A 199 -5.46 2.44 -18.66
CA ALA A 199 -5.25 1.46 -17.59
C ALA A 199 -6.26 1.65 -16.44
N GLY A 200 -6.61 0.57 -15.76
CA GLY A 200 -7.43 0.63 -14.55
C GLY A 200 -6.64 1.11 -13.33
N GLY A 201 -7.32 1.75 -12.38
CA GLY A 201 -6.73 2.16 -11.10
C GLY A 201 -6.55 0.99 -10.14
N ALA A 202 -5.46 0.98 -9.36
CA ALA A 202 -5.26 0.00 -8.29
C ALA A 202 -6.20 0.28 -7.09
N GLY A 203 -6.62 -0.76 -6.38
CA GLY A 203 -7.42 -0.61 -5.15
C GLY A 203 -6.61 -0.09 -3.97
N GLY A 204 -7.26 0.30 -2.88
CA GLY A 204 -6.60 0.78 -1.65
C GLY A 204 -6.09 -0.35 -0.73
N ALA A 205 -5.21 0.00 0.22
CA ALA A 205 -4.60 -0.95 1.16
C ALA A 205 -5.60 -1.61 2.14
N ALA A 206 -5.19 -2.75 2.72
CA ALA A 206 -5.78 -3.28 3.94
C ALA A 206 -4.89 -2.94 5.14
N ILE A 207 -5.40 -2.12 6.07
CA ILE A 207 -4.68 -1.62 7.23
C ILE A 207 -5.43 -2.04 8.49
N SER A 208 -4.79 -2.84 9.35
CA SER A 208 -5.33 -3.24 10.66
C SER A 208 -4.41 -2.74 11.78
N LEU A 209 -4.95 -1.90 12.66
CA LEU A 209 -4.28 -1.28 13.79
C LEU A 209 -4.91 -1.79 15.08
N THR A 210 -4.16 -2.57 15.86
CA THR A 210 -4.63 -3.12 17.14
C THR A 210 -3.76 -2.62 18.29
N GLY A 211 -4.36 -2.03 19.32
CA GLY A 211 -3.60 -1.61 20.51
C GLY A 211 -4.43 -1.19 21.70
N ASN A 212 -3.82 -1.06 22.89
CA ASN A 212 -4.57 -0.64 24.09
C ASN A 212 -4.92 0.85 24.05
N ILE A 213 -3.96 1.66 23.61
CA ILE A 213 -4.08 3.11 23.52
C ILE A 213 -3.85 3.51 22.06
N ILE A 214 -4.86 4.11 21.42
CA ILE A 214 -4.76 4.56 20.03
C ILE A 214 -5.11 6.04 19.94
N ASP A 215 -4.13 6.86 19.55
CA ASP A 215 -4.31 8.28 19.29
C ASP A 215 -3.94 8.64 17.84
N ILE A 216 -4.93 9.09 17.07
CA ILE A 216 -4.77 9.46 15.66
C ILE A 216 -5.25 10.89 15.47
N THR A 217 -4.29 11.79 15.25
CA THR A 217 -4.53 13.20 14.89
C THR A 217 -4.13 13.51 13.45
N GLY A 218 -3.31 12.65 12.84
CA GLY A 218 -2.91 12.70 11.44
C GLY A 218 -3.90 12.01 10.50
N SER A 219 -3.39 11.24 9.54
CA SER A 219 -4.24 10.57 8.53
C SER A 219 -3.87 9.10 8.32
N VAL A 220 -4.90 8.27 8.15
CA VAL A 220 -4.78 6.88 7.69
C VAL A 220 -5.56 6.75 6.39
N LEU A 221 -4.86 6.48 5.29
CA LEU A 221 -5.40 6.51 3.95
C LEU A 221 -5.34 5.13 3.32
N ALA A 222 -6.44 4.67 2.76
CA ALA A 222 -6.58 3.44 2.00
C ALA A 222 -7.46 3.71 0.76
N ASP A 223 -7.31 4.86 0.11
CA ASP A 223 -8.11 5.21 -1.06
C ASP A 223 -7.69 4.39 -2.29
N GLY A 224 -8.63 4.15 -3.20
CA GLY A 224 -8.35 3.60 -4.51
C GLY A 224 -7.68 4.63 -5.42
N ALA A 225 -6.80 4.17 -6.31
CA ALA A 225 -6.18 5.00 -7.33
C ALA A 225 -7.15 5.27 -8.49
N ALA A 226 -6.98 6.43 -9.13
CA ALA A 226 -7.72 6.77 -10.34
C ALA A 226 -7.34 5.85 -11.51
N GLY A 227 -8.30 5.62 -12.42
CA GLY A 227 -8.02 5.08 -13.74
C GLY A 227 -7.17 6.06 -14.56
N SER A 228 -6.52 5.56 -15.60
CA SER A 228 -5.77 6.39 -16.55
C SER A 228 -6.57 6.64 -17.82
N GLN A 229 -6.36 7.79 -18.44
CA GLN A 229 -6.87 8.03 -19.79
C GLN A 229 -6.15 7.11 -20.79
N GLY A 230 -6.82 6.80 -21.90
CA GLY A 230 -6.20 6.12 -23.02
C GLY A 230 -5.25 7.03 -23.81
N VAL A 231 -4.64 6.47 -24.86
CA VAL A 231 -3.81 7.21 -25.83
C VAL A 231 -4.56 7.23 -27.16
N ALA A 232 -5.02 8.42 -27.55
CA ALA A 232 -5.75 8.60 -28.80
C ALA A 232 -4.86 8.41 -30.04
N GLY A 233 -5.44 7.88 -31.11
CA GLY A 233 -4.81 7.79 -32.43
C GLY A 233 -5.06 9.04 -33.28
N SER A 234 -4.64 9.02 -34.54
CA SER A 234 -4.82 10.16 -35.47
C SER A 234 -6.27 10.40 -35.91
N THR A 235 -7.13 9.40 -35.76
CA THR A 235 -8.49 9.40 -36.36
C THR A 235 -9.59 9.10 -35.35
N TYR A 236 -9.32 8.20 -34.39
CA TYR A 236 -10.23 7.80 -33.33
C TYR A 236 -9.64 8.16 -31.97
N GLY A 237 -10.52 8.33 -31.00
CA GLY A 237 -10.13 8.67 -29.66
C GLY A 237 -9.63 7.46 -28.88
N ALA A 238 -9.72 7.52 -27.56
CA ALA A 238 -9.46 6.35 -26.72
C ALA A 238 -10.34 6.36 -25.46
N PRO A 239 -10.89 5.21 -25.04
CA PRO A 239 -11.69 5.12 -23.83
C PRO A 239 -10.82 5.15 -22.55
N GLY A 240 -11.42 5.59 -21.44
CA GLY A 240 -10.77 5.69 -20.13
C GLY A 240 -10.89 4.43 -19.28
N GLY A 241 -9.87 4.15 -18.47
CA GLY A 241 -9.87 3.03 -17.53
C GLY A 241 -10.72 3.31 -16.28
N GLY A 242 -11.20 2.25 -15.62
CA GLY A 242 -12.00 2.36 -14.40
C GLY A 242 -11.17 2.68 -13.16
N GLY A 243 -11.76 3.33 -12.17
CA GLY A 243 -11.12 3.61 -10.87
C GLY A 243 -11.01 2.37 -9.98
N GLY A 244 -9.96 2.26 -9.17
CA GLY A 244 -9.84 1.20 -8.15
C GLY A 244 -10.71 1.47 -6.94
N SER A 245 -11.15 0.45 -6.20
CA SER A 245 -11.94 0.68 -4.98
C SER A 245 -11.09 1.13 -3.80
N GLY A 246 -11.73 1.80 -2.83
CA GLY A 246 -11.14 2.00 -1.52
C GLY A 246 -10.82 0.67 -0.85
N GLY A 247 -9.83 0.67 0.05
CA GLY A 247 -9.42 -0.47 0.84
C GLY A 247 -10.12 -0.55 2.19
N GLY A 248 -9.50 -1.26 3.13
CA GLY A 248 -10.06 -1.50 4.45
C GLY A 248 -9.19 -0.93 5.55
N ILE A 249 -9.79 -0.16 6.46
CA ILE A 249 -9.14 0.36 7.67
C ILE A 249 -9.86 -0.24 8.87
N GLU A 250 -9.13 -1.02 9.67
CA GLU A 250 -9.59 -1.53 10.96
C GLU A 250 -8.76 -0.90 12.08
N ILE A 251 -9.44 -0.34 13.07
CA ILE A 251 -8.82 0.22 14.27
C ILE A 251 -9.50 -0.43 15.47
N CYS A 252 -8.77 -1.26 16.19
CA CYS A 252 -9.26 -1.95 17.38
C CYS A 252 -8.45 -1.56 18.61
N GLY A 253 -9.12 -1.02 19.63
CA GLY A 253 -8.44 -0.69 20.87
C GLY A 253 -9.32 -0.52 22.09
N GLN A 254 -8.70 -0.20 23.22
CA GLN A 254 -9.40 -0.10 24.49
C GLN A 254 -9.72 1.35 24.86
N THR A 255 -8.75 2.25 24.66
CA THR A 255 -8.85 3.67 24.99
C THR A 255 -8.13 4.52 23.94
N GLY A 256 -8.38 5.83 23.96
CA GLY A 256 -7.70 6.81 23.09
C GLY A 256 -8.68 7.67 22.29
N SER A 257 -8.17 8.34 21.26
CA SER A 257 -8.92 9.29 20.44
C SER A 257 -8.56 9.26 18.96
N ILE A 258 -9.56 9.43 18.10
CA ILE A 258 -9.40 9.72 16.68
C ILE A 258 -9.99 11.11 16.43
N ILE A 259 -9.10 12.05 16.09
CA ILE A 259 -9.42 13.44 15.76
C ILE A 259 -8.96 13.74 14.32
N GLY A 260 -8.11 12.87 13.76
CA GLY A 260 -7.63 12.96 12.39
C GLY A 260 -8.60 12.40 11.34
N ILE A 261 -8.01 12.00 10.22
CA ILE A 261 -8.74 11.49 9.04
C ILE A 261 -8.51 9.98 8.91
N ALA A 262 -9.58 9.23 8.65
CA ALA A 262 -9.51 7.89 8.08
C ALA A 262 -10.30 7.87 6.77
N SER A 263 -9.62 7.52 5.67
CA SER A 263 -10.17 7.60 4.32
C SER A 263 -9.98 6.28 3.57
N ALA A 264 -11.06 5.78 2.99
CA ALA A 264 -11.07 4.63 2.10
C ALA A 264 -12.02 4.90 0.91
N ASN A 265 -11.81 6.01 0.22
CA ASN A 265 -12.59 6.40 -0.96
C ASN A 265 -12.25 5.54 -2.17
N GLY A 266 -13.21 5.38 -3.08
CA GLY A 266 -12.95 4.84 -4.41
C GLY A 266 -12.23 5.85 -5.31
N GLY A 267 -11.42 5.33 -6.24
CA GLY A 267 -10.72 6.10 -7.25
C GLY A 267 -11.65 6.56 -8.37
N ILE A 268 -11.29 7.67 -9.00
CA ILE A 268 -12.04 8.27 -10.11
C ILE A 268 -11.82 7.44 -11.39
N GLY A 269 -12.89 7.19 -12.16
CA GLY A 269 -12.80 6.63 -13.51
C GLY A 269 -12.26 7.67 -14.49
N ALA A 270 -11.42 7.27 -15.45
CA ALA A 270 -10.84 8.23 -16.38
C ALA A 270 -11.82 8.63 -17.49
N ASP A 271 -11.73 9.88 -17.93
CA ASP A 271 -12.46 10.37 -19.10
C ASP A 271 -12.03 9.64 -20.39
N GLY A 272 -12.96 9.49 -21.33
CA GLY A 272 -12.64 9.14 -22.70
C GLY A 272 -12.07 10.35 -23.47
N ILE A 273 -11.04 10.13 -24.30
CA ILE A 273 -10.43 11.20 -25.11
C ILE A 273 -11.06 11.22 -26.49
N ALA A 274 -12.01 12.11 -26.76
CA ALA A 274 -12.58 12.27 -28.10
C ALA A 274 -11.61 12.92 -29.10
N THR A 275 -11.63 12.44 -30.35
CA THR A 275 -11.05 13.13 -31.52
C THR A 275 -12.18 13.49 -32.50
N SER A 276 -11.91 13.56 -33.82
CA SER A 276 -12.91 13.92 -34.83
C SER A 276 -14.15 13.01 -34.88
N SER A 277 -14.06 11.80 -34.34
CA SER A 277 -15.15 10.83 -34.19
C SER A 277 -15.57 10.68 -32.72
N GLN A 278 -16.88 10.68 -32.45
CA GLN A 278 -17.48 11.15 -31.20
C GLN A 278 -17.88 10.05 -30.18
N TYR A 279 -17.27 8.86 -30.22
CA TYR A 279 -17.82 7.69 -29.54
C TYR A 279 -17.04 7.19 -28.31
N GLU A 280 -16.12 7.98 -27.79
CA GLU A 280 -15.26 7.55 -26.66
C GLU A 280 -15.97 7.58 -25.32
N GLN A 281 -15.60 6.63 -24.45
CA GLN A 281 -16.33 6.36 -23.22
C GLN A 281 -15.43 6.53 -22.00
N GLY A 282 -16.00 7.12 -20.95
CA GLY A 282 -15.37 7.19 -19.65
C GLY A 282 -15.40 5.84 -18.92
N GLY A 283 -14.44 5.66 -18.02
CA GLY A 283 -14.40 4.53 -17.09
C GLY A 283 -15.37 4.72 -15.93
N GLY A 284 -15.81 3.61 -15.34
CA GLY A 284 -16.61 3.63 -14.12
C GLY A 284 -15.80 4.06 -12.89
N GLY A 285 -16.46 4.70 -11.92
CA GLY A 285 -15.84 5.07 -10.65
C GLY A 285 -15.63 3.86 -9.73
N GLY A 286 -14.58 3.84 -8.92
CA GLY A 286 -14.34 2.76 -7.94
C GLY A 286 -15.30 2.82 -6.75
N GLY A 287 -15.69 1.68 -6.20
CA GLY A 287 -16.49 1.61 -4.96
C GLY A 287 -15.73 2.13 -3.74
N GLY A 288 -16.42 2.78 -2.81
CA GLY A 288 -15.85 3.21 -1.54
C GLY A 288 -15.65 2.05 -0.57
N GLY A 289 -14.53 2.05 0.15
CA GLY A 289 -14.04 0.97 1.02
C GLY A 289 -14.74 0.81 2.38
N ARG A 290 -14.02 0.23 3.34
CA ARG A 290 -14.57 -0.05 4.69
C ARG A 290 -13.72 0.55 5.79
N ILE A 291 -14.36 1.21 6.74
CA ILE A 291 -13.72 1.68 7.97
C ILE A 291 -14.43 1.02 9.15
N LYS A 292 -13.68 0.30 9.99
CA LYS A 292 -14.17 -0.42 11.17
C LYS A 292 -13.45 0.06 12.41
N ILE A 293 -14.19 0.59 13.36
CA ILE A 293 -13.68 1.02 14.67
C ILE A 293 -14.31 0.13 15.74
N SER A 294 -13.46 -0.62 16.43
CA SER A 294 -13.83 -1.59 17.46
C SER A 294 -13.18 -1.18 18.78
N ALA A 295 -13.78 -0.20 19.46
CA ALA A 295 -13.16 0.36 20.66
C ALA A 295 -14.09 1.25 21.49
N SER A 296 -13.69 1.51 22.74
CA SER A 296 -14.15 2.68 23.53
C SER A 296 -13.33 3.94 23.21
N ILE A 297 -12.89 4.09 21.96
CA ILE A 297 -12.11 5.24 21.47
C ILE A 297 -13.06 6.42 21.22
N ASN A 298 -12.63 7.63 21.59
CA ASN A 298 -13.37 8.84 21.26
C ASN A 298 -13.18 9.21 19.78
N THR A 299 -14.25 9.17 18.99
CA THR A 299 -14.24 9.54 17.56
C THR A 299 -14.96 10.87 17.26
N SER A 300 -15.31 11.66 18.29
CA SER A 300 -16.11 12.89 18.12
C SER A 300 -15.47 13.97 17.25
N GLY A 301 -14.15 13.94 17.08
CA GLY A 301 -13.39 14.84 16.20
C GLY A 301 -12.96 14.21 14.88
N ALA A 302 -13.26 12.93 14.65
CA ALA A 302 -12.77 12.19 13.49
C ALA A 302 -13.50 12.59 12.19
N THR A 303 -12.77 12.54 11.08
CA THR A 303 -13.37 12.55 9.74
C THR A 303 -13.23 11.17 9.10
N PHE A 304 -14.37 10.54 8.79
CA PHE A 304 -14.43 9.27 8.09
C PHE A 304 -14.93 9.48 6.65
N SER A 305 -14.20 8.97 5.66
CA SER A 305 -14.57 9.08 4.25
C SER A 305 -14.53 7.71 3.56
N VAL A 306 -15.65 7.31 2.99
CA VAL A 306 -15.83 6.04 2.25
C VAL A 306 -16.61 6.26 0.95
N SER A 307 -16.42 7.43 0.33
CA SER A 307 -17.12 7.82 -0.89
C SER A 307 -16.82 6.85 -2.02
N GLY A 308 -17.79 6.58 -2.89
CA GLY A 308 -17.49 6.05 -4.20
C GLY A 308 -16.75 7.09 -5.06
N GLY A 309 -15.95 6.61 -5.99
CA GLY A 309 -15.27 7.43 -6.99
C GLY A 309 -16.25 7.90 -8.06
N VAL A 310 -15.97 9.08 -8.60
CA VAL A 310 -16.75 9.65 -9.72
C VAL A 310 -16.38 8.93 -11.02
N HIS A 311 -17.36 8.72 -11.90
CA HIS A 311 -17.10 8.19 -13.25
C HIS A 311 -16.36 9.18 -14.14
N GLY A 312 -15.69 8.67 -15.16
CA GLY A 312 -15.11 9.47 -16.22
C GLY A 312 -16.17 9.98 -17.20
N ALA A 313 -15.96 11.17 -17.76
CA ALA A 313 -16.80 11.72 -18.80
C ALA A 313 -16.72 10.88 -20.09
N SER A 314 -17.89 10.60 -20.68
CA SER A 314 -18.01 10.09 -22.05
C SER A 314 -18.15 11.22 -23.05
N ALA A 315 -17.69 11.00 -24.29
CA ALA A 315 -17.94 11.89 -25.40
C ALA A 315 -19.43 11.90 -25.82
N ILE A 316 -19.82 12.98 -26.54
CA ILE A 316 -21.16 13.51 -26.86
C ILE A 316 -22.26 12.49 -27.27
N SER A 317 -21.92 11.24 -27.63
CA SER A 317 -22.89 10.20 -28.01
C SER A 317 -22.68 8.87 -27.27
N SER A 318 -23.01 8.83 -25.97
CA SER A 318 -23.16 7.57 -25.23
C SER A 318 -24.62 7.14 -25.16
N ASN A 319 -24.93 5.90 -25.56
CA ASN A 319 -26.24 5.28 -25.28
C ASN A 319 -26.38 4.92 -23.79
N THR A 320 -25.26 4.60 -23.13
CA THR A 320 -25.20 4.32 -21.69
C THR A 320 -24.09 5.17 -21.08
N ALA A 321 -24.43 6.00 -20.10
CA ALA A 321 -23.44 6.78 -19.36
C ALA A 321 -22.65 5.87 -18.40
N ALA A 322 -21.38 6.21 -18.18
CA ALA A 322 -20.63 5.63 -17.07
C ALA A 322 -21.30 6.01 -15.74
N THR A 323 -21.11 5.20 -14.70
CA THR A 323 -21.73 5.43 -13.40
C THR A 323 -20.69 5.56 -12.31
N ASP A 324 -21.01 6.37 -11.29
CA ASP A 324 -20.19 6.48 -10.08
C ASP A 324 -20.11 5.13 -9.35
N GLY A 325 -19.05 4.96 -8.58
CA GLY A 325 -18.99 3.89 -7.59
C GLY A 325 -19.96 4.17 -6.44
N GLN A 326 -20.43 3.11 -5.80
CA GLN A 326 -21.26 3.24 -4.62
C GLN A 326 -20.43 3.57 -3.37
N ILE A 327 -21.08 4.23 -2.41
CA ILE A 327 -20.50 4.49 -1.09
C ILE A 327 -20.20 3.19 -0.35
N GLY A 328 -19.10 3.19 0.41
CA GLY A 328 -18.69 2.12 1.29
C GLY A 328 -19.38 2.14 2.65
N THR A 329 -18.72 1.55 3.65
CA THR A 329 -19.32 1.37 4.99
C THR A 329 -18.40 1.87 6.10
N VAL A 330 -18.98 2.56 7.07
CA VAL A 330 -18.33 2.89 8.36
C VAL A 330 -19.05 2.13 9.47
N TYR A 331 -18.31 1.43 10.32
CA TYR A 331 -18.81 0.71 11.48
C TYR A 331 -18.14 1.23 12.75
N LEU A 332 -18.94 1.71 13.71
CA LEU A 332 -18.48 2.41 14.92
C LEU A 332 -18.99 1.77 16.22
N ASP A 333 -19.15 0.45 16.30
CA ASP A 333 -19.73 -0.18 17.50
C ASP A 333 -19.15 -1.58 17.78
N GLY A 334 -17.86 -1.78 17.53
CA GLY A 334 -17.21 -3.09 17.77
C GLY A 334 -16.81 -3.30 19.23
N PRO A 335 -16.80 -4.55 19.72
CA PRO A 335 -16.21 -4.84 21.02
C PRO A 335 -14.73 -4.42 21.02
N GLY A 336 -14.28 -3.77 22.09
CA GLY A 336 -12.89 -3.34 22.21
C GLY A 336 -11.92 -4.53 22.17
N CYS A 337 -10.76 -4.33 21.54
CA CYS A 337 -9.63 -5.26 21.66
C CYS A 337 -8.69 -4.82 22.77
N SER A 338 -8.05 -5.79 23.42
CA SER A 338 -6.90 -5.55 24.27
C SER A 338 -5.67 -6.22 23.66
N TYR A 339 -4.54 -5.54 23.78
CA TYR A 339 -3.25 -6.00 23.33
C TYR A 339 -2.20 -5.71 24.39
N SER A 340 -1.59 -6.75 24.95
CA SER A 340 -0.44 -6.57 25.85
C SER A 340 0.81 -7.03 25.15
N CYS A 341 1.84 -6.21 25.21
CA CYS A 341 3.16 -6.61 24.75
C CYS A 341 3.68 -7.67 25.72
N SER A 342 4.16 -8.80 25.19
CA SER A 342 4.86 -9.81 25.98
C SER A 342 6.27 -9.88 25.42
N ALA A 343 7.23 -9.35 26.17
CA ALA A 343 8.62 -9.58 25.85
C ALA A 343 8.80 -11.09 25.95
N ALA A 344 9.36 -11.74 24.92
CA ALA A 344 9.78 -13.12 25.08
C ALA A 344 10.62 -13.14 26.35
N GLU A 345 10.20 -13.93 27.35
CA GLU A 345 11.02 -14.12 28.54
C GLU A 345 12.40 -14.45 28.01
N SER A 346 13.37 -13.55 28.26
CA SER A 346 14.75 -13.86 28.03
C SER A 346 14.93 -15.21 28.70
N SER A 347 15.16 -16.25 27.90
CA SER A 347 15.55 -17.54 28.42
C SER A 347 16.95 -17.34 28.98
N ILE A 348 17.01 -16.67 30.13
CA ILE A 348 18.14 -16.76 31.04
C ILE A 348 18.22 -18.26 31.25
N PRO A 349 19.28 -18.92 30.74
CA PRO A 349 19.42 -20.35 30.91
C PRO A 349 19.27 -20.58 32.40
N THR A 350 18.27 -21.37 32.78
CA THR A 350 18.07 -21.69 34.19
C THR A 350 19.41 -22.20 34.73
N MET A 351 19.72 -21.95 36.01
CA MET A 351 21.00 -22.36 36.63
C MET A 351 21.36 -23.85 36.42
N THR A 352 20.42 -24.69 35.97
CA THR A 352 20.60 -26.04 35.45
C THR A 352 21.41 -26.15 34.15
N GLU A 353 21.26 -25.24 33.18
CA GLU A 353 22.08 -25.23 31.95
C GLU A 353 23.47 -24.63 32.18
N TRP A 354 23.58 -23.56 32.96
CA TRP A 354 24.89 -23.07 33.44
C TRP A 354 25.58 -24.09 34.34
N GLY A 355 24.81 -24.81 35.16
CA GLY A 355 25.29 -25.91 35.98
C GLY A 355 25.92 -27.03 35.16
N MET A 356 25.36 -27.37 33.99
CA MET A 356 25.94 -28.35 33.08
C MET A 356 27.19 -27.84 32.35
N VAL A 357 27.26 -26.55 32.00
CA VAL A 357 28.48 -25.95 31.41
C VAL A 357 29.62 -25.86 32.43
N VAL A 358 29.32 -25.49 33.68
CA VAL A 358 30.29 -25.44 34.78
C VAL A 358 30.72 -26.85 35.21
N LEU A 359 29.80 -27.82 35.24
CA LEU A 359 30.12 -29.22 35.55
C LEU A 359 30.91 -29.90 34.41
N SER A 360 30.63 -29.56 33.14
CA SER A 360 31.41 -30.01 31.99
C SER A 360 32.84 -29.44 32.00
N LEU A 361 33.01 -28.17 32.37
CA LEU A 361 34.35 -27.56 32.58
C LEU A 361 35.10 -28.16 33.77
N LEU A 362 34.39 -28.54 34.85
CA LEU A 362 34.96 -29.27 35.99
C LEU A 362 35.33 -30.72 35.67
N LEU A 363 34.60 -31.38 34.76
CA LEU A 363 34.83 -32.78 34.36
C LEU A 363 35.82 -32.93 33.20
N CYS A 364 35.96 -31.94 32.32
CA CYS A 364 36.95 -31.95 31.22
C CYS A 364 38.33 -31.36 31.60
N GLY A 365 38.50 -30.86 32.82
CA GLY A 365 39.60 -29.95 33.15
C GLY A 365 40.37 -30.21 34.43
N VAL A 366 40.70 -31.47 34.75
CA VAL A 366 41.89 -31.73 35.58
C VAL A 366 43.14 -31.48 34.73
N VAL A 367 43.39 -30.21 34.41
CA VAL A 367 44.73 -29.75 34.05
C VAL A 367 45.36 -29.31 35.36
N ILE A 368 46.20 -30.19 35.91
CA ILE A 368 47.03 -29.91 37.07
C ILE A 368 47.96 -28.74 36.71
N PHE A 369 47.61 -27.53 37.11
CA PHE A 369 48.53 -26.40 37.12
C PHE A 369 49.55 -26.64 38.24
N ARG A 370 50.65 -27.31 37.91
CA ARG A 370 51.79 -27.49 38.80
C ARG A 370 52.52 -26.16 38.93
N MET A 371 52.13 -25.32 39.89
CA MET A 371 52.88 -24.11 40.25
C MET A 371 54.26 -24.50 40.78
N LYS A 372 55.28 -24.37 39.93
CA LYS A 372 56.68 -24.51 40.31
C LYS A 372 57.08 -23.29 41.12
N ARG A 373 57.15 -23.42 42.46
CA ARG A 373 57.75 -22.40 43.34
C ARG A 373 59.18 -22.14 42.88
N ARG A 374 59.50 -20.87 42.57
CA ARG A 374 60.89 -20.41 42.50
C ARG A 374 61.42 -20.28 43.94
N PRO A 375 62.59 -20.85 44.26
CA PRO A 375 63.25 -20.55 45.52
C PRO A 375 63.85 -19.14 45.44
N THR A 376 63.65 -18.37 46.51
CA THR A 376 64.37 -17.13 46.80
C THR A 376 65.82 -17.42 47.17
N VAL A 377 66.75 -16.85 46.39
CA VAL A 377 68.02 -16.30 46.85
C VAL A 377 68.22 -14.97 46.12
#